data_AF-A0AAV9Y1S3-F1
#
_entry.id   AF-A0AAV9Y1S3-F1
#
_cell.length_a   1.000
_cell.length_b   1.000
_cell.length_c   1.000
_cell.angle_alpha   90.00
_cell.angle_beta   90.00
_cell.angle_gamma   90.00
#
_symmetry.space_group_name_H-M   'P 1'
#
loop_
_entity.id
_entity.type
_entity.pdbx_description
1 polymer ?
#
loop_
_entity_poly.entity_id
_entity_poly.type
_entity_poly.pdbx_seq_one_letter_code
_entity_poly.pdbx_strand_id
1 'polypeptide(L)'
;MQASKEDDEDGNINGTSTNIHSSGDDISSGVLHGFELMTSEIREIFGEHIRKIEKKLLSEFEKLEHERTCFEREKKSLFREIECIKKSEYERIKKLEKGIEEETLAMKKLLNKEKKENFRQLLEEKELFNKKQQELSNYWSNIENELKKEKLEIEKMKEKINDMSSLASSTIELNVGGTKFEVSRKVLTEGKAKGGILGRIYSGKTFGVEIEKDKNGNIFFDRDPEIFKQILNYLRDDKKAIPPVLNIEASLNLLREMNYFEIKFFDNSLIYVFGGSNGDNILDSAEVLMLPSTIYDGKFNMENESDVGWSIVRPMITPRAFGSSSDINNYNCALFGGYNNKCRALETMEIYDPLTDSWRQGPSMSTKRRNLSSTTLNDGRIFAIGGFDGEHIIGLTDFYDPRSKYWLPGPSLNVPRSSSSCVKLDQYTIAIIGGTRGDKRLKSIEVFDVRRNQWEFMDHIELLEVRSGSAAYSLHGTVCIWGGVDRNNNILDSGELINVMLYSKDNTTTYRNPMPLGLTDTRISSVTLNDYTALMCGGQTKDETVGDTLFYIFQEDRWEKGPKLNFPRYGHSITRLDI
;
A
#
# COMPACT_ATOMS: atom_id res chain seq x y z
N MET A 1 21.63 63.08 27.67
CA MET A 1 21.80 63.69 26.33
C MET A 1 20.58 64.58 26.08
N GLN A 2 20.84 65.87 25.79
CA GLN A 2 19.98 66.93 25.17
C GLN A 2 18.53 67.10 25.68
N ALA A 3 18.12 68.21 26.33
CA ALA A 3 18.04 69.63 25.92
C ALA A 3 16.92 69.94 24.90
N SER A 4 15.93 70.73 25.31
CA SER A 4 15.53 71.97 24.62
C SER A 4 14.45 72.74 25.40
N LYS A 5 14.67 74.05 25.51
CA LYS A 5 13.73 75.11 25.91
C LYS A 5 12.78 75.43 24.74
N GLU A 6 11.65 76.04 25.06
CA GLU A 6 11.07 77.12 24.25
C GLU A 6 10.35 78.11 25.19
N ASP A 7 10.71 79.39 25.04
CA ASP A 7 10.09 80.57 25.62
C ASP A 7 9.00 81.07 24.64
N ASP A 8 7.97 81.77 25.10
CA ASP A 8 7.32 82.85 24.33
C ASP A 8 6.53 83.82 25.22
N GLU A 9 6.64 85.09 24.82
CA GLU A 9 6.15 86.38 25.36
C GLU A 9 4.60 86.48 25.32
N ASP A 10 3.85 87.49 25.79
CA ASP A 10 4.05 88.93 26.00
C ASP A 10 2.73 89.50 26.62
N GLY A 11 2.70 90.74 27.12
CA GLY A 11 1.41 91.47 27.23
C GLY A 11 1.19 92.40 28.44
N ASN A 12 1.81 93.58 28.37
CA ASN A 12 1.65 94.77 29.22
C ASN A 12 0.24 95.43 29.11
N ILE A 13 -0.19 96.23 30.11
CA ILE A 13 -0.86 97.56 29.95
C ILE A 13 -1.07 98.21 31.34
N ASN A 14 -0.56 99.44 31.45
CA ASN A 14 -0.71 100.42 32.53
C ASN A 14 -2.08 101.13 32.53
N GLY A 15 -2.49 101.70 33.67
CA GLY A 15 -3.61 102.65 33.75
C GLY A 15 -3.63 103.46 35.05
N THR A 16 -3.23 104.73 34.94
CA THR A 16 -3.06 105.77 35.96
C THR A 16 -4.35 106.47 36.45
N SER A 17 -4.36 106.83 37.74
CA SER A 17 -4.91 108.05 38.41
C SER A 17 -6.15 108.77 37.87
N THR A 18 -7.10 109.15 38.74
CA THR A 18 -7.35 110.55 39.20
C THR A 18 -8.64 110.68 40.05
N ASN A 19 -8.55 111.50 41.10
CA ASN A 19 -9.66 112.04 41.89
C ASN A 19 -10.50 113.03 41.09
N ILE A 20 -11.85 112.99 41.21
CA ILE A 20 -12.71 114.19 41.13
C ILE A 20 -13.89 114.03 42.11
N HIS A 21 -13.96 114.94 43.08
CA HIS A 21 -15.17 115.30 43.82
C HIS A 21 -16.06 116.18 42.94
N SER A 22 -17.37 115.93 42.88
CA SER A 22 -18.34 117.02 42.98
C SER A 22 -19.75 116.50 43.29
N SER A 23 -20.26 117.06 44.37
CA SER A 23 -21.61 117.07 44.95
C SER A 23 -22.77 117.38 43.99
N GLY A 24 -23.95 116.80 44.28
CA GLY A 24 -25.21 117.12 43.63
C GLY A 24 -26.32 116.12 43.97
N ASP A 25 -26.97 116.36 45.10
CA ASP A 25 -27.95 115.53 45.79
C ASP A 25 -29.32 115.35 45.08
N ASP A 26 -29.95 114.22 45.43
CA ASP A 26 -31.37 114.09 45.81
C ASP A 26 -32.50 114.30 44.79
N ILE A 27 -32.67 113.36 43.84
CA ILE A 27 -34.02 112.88 43.40
C ILE A 27 -34.03 111.36 43.07
N SER A 28 -32.88 110.67 43.00
CA SER A 28 -32.77 109.24 42.64
C SER A 28 -32.82 108.26 43.82
N SER A 29 -33.01 108.71 45.06
CA SER A 29 -32.81 107.86 46.25
C SER A 29 -33.94 106.83 46.49
N GLY A 30 -35.19 107.08 46.07
CA GLY A 30 -36.32 106.19 46.38
C GLY A 30 -36.43 104.93 45.52
N VAL A 31 -36.17 105.03 44.21
CA VAL A 31 -36.25 103.88 43.27
C VAL A 31 -34.95 103.07 43.29
N LEU A 32 -33.82 103.75 43.50
CA LEU A 32 -32.50 103.11 43.63
C LEU A 32 -32.44 102.26 44.92
N HIS A 33 -33.02 102.71 46.03
CA HIS A 33 -33.02 101.97 47.29
C HIS A 33 -33.82 100.65 47.23
N GLY A 34 -34.95 100.61 46.50
CA GLY A 34 -35.73 99.38 46.31
C GLY A 34 -35.06 98.35 45.40
N PHE A 35 -34.36 98.79 44.36
CA PHE A 35 -33.55 97.92 43.49
C PHE A 35 -32.26 97.45 44.19
N GLU A 36 -31.65 98.29 45.01
CA GLU A 36 -30.49 97.91 45.83
C GLU A 36 -30.85 96.85 46.87
N LEU A 37 -32.02 96.93 47.49
CA LEU A 37 -32.52 95.91 48.43
C LEU A 37 -32.74 94.54 47.75
N MET A 38 -33.47 94.50 46.62
CA MET A 38 -33.66 93.24 45.87
C MET A 38 -32.36 92.68 45.29
N THR A 39 -31.47 93.53 44.78
CA THR A 39 -30.17 93.06 44.25
C THR A 39 -29.19 92.66 45.36
N SER A 40 -29.36 93.18 46.58
CA SER A 40 -28.68 92.73 47.79
C SER A 40 -29.16 91.35 48.21
N GLU A 41 -30.48 91.14 48.29
CA GLU A 41 -31.07 89.83 48.64
C GLU A 41 -30.71 88.73 47.62
N ILE A 42 -30.77 89.04 46.31
CA ILE A 42 -30.37 88.08 45.27
C ILE A 42 -28.86 87.80 45.35
N ARG A 43 -28.01 88.82 45.61
CA ARG A 43 -26.56 88.60 45.81
C ARG A 43 -26.27 87.77 47.04
N GLU A 44 -27.05 87.92 48.10
CA GLU A 44 -26.88 87.16 49.34
C GLU A 44 -27.27 85.69 49.12
N ILE A 45 -28.42 85.43 48.50
CA ILE A 45 -28.89 84.06 48.19
C ILE A 45 -27.95 83.37 47.19
N PHE A 46 -27.57 84.04 46.09
CA PHE A 46 -26.60 83.47 45.14
C PHE A 46 -25.22 83.32 45.80
N GLY A 47 -24.81 84.25 46.64
CA GLY A 47 -23.53 84.20 47.37
C GLY A 47 -23.50 83.06 48.39
N GLU A 48 -24.61 82.72 49.03
CA GLU A 48 -24.74 81.52 49.86
C GLU A 48 -24.74 80.24 49.02
N HIS A 49 -25.43 80.24 47.88
CA HIS A 49 -25.48 79.07 47.00
C HIS A 49 -24.09 78.76 46.40
N ILE A 50 -23.36 79.78 45.96
CA ILE A 50 -21.98 79.68 45.48
C ILE A 50 -21.07 79.16 46.59
N ARG A 51 -21.14 79.72 47.81
CA ARG A 51 -20.36 79.21 48.96
C ARG A 51 -20.67 77.75 49.29
N LYS A 52 -21.91 77.31 49.10
CA LYS A 52 -22.33 75.92 49.34
C LYS A 52 -21.81 74.97 48.25
N ILE A 53 -21.81 75.41 46.99
CA ILE A 53 -21.21 74.69 45.86
C ILE A 53 -19.70 74.60 46.04
N GLU A 54 -19.04 75.70 46.40
CA GLU A 54 -17.60 75.79 46.63
C GLU A 54 -17.16 74.84 47.76
N LYS A 55 -17.88 74.82 48.90
CA LYS A 55 -17.62 73.84 49.97
C LYS A 55 -17.80 72.39 49.52
N LYS A 56 -18.80 72.12 48.67
CA LYS A 56 -19.06 70.76 48.17
C LYS A 56 -17.96 70.32 47.20
N LEU A 57 -17.56 71.18 46.26
CA LEU A 57 -16.43 70.95 45.35
C LEU A 57 -15.12 70.77 46.11
N LEU A 58 -14.86 71.58 47.13
CA LEU A 58 -13.65 71.44 47.96
C LEU A 58 -13.62 70.09 48.68
N SER A 59 -14.74 69.68 49.29
CA SER A 59 -14.85 68.37 49.94
C SER A 59 -14.70 67.19 48.95
N GLU A 60 -15.20 67.34 47.74
CA GLU A 60 -15.10 66.31 46.70
C GLU A 60 -13.67 66.24 46.14
N PHE A 61 -12.99 67.38 45.98
CA PHE A 61 -11.58 67.45 45.61
C PHE A 61 -10.68 66.81 46.68
N GLU A 62 -10.91 67.11 47.96
CA GLU A 62 -10.17 66.47 49.07
C GLU A 62 -10.38 64.95 49.11
N LYS A 63 -11.59 64.47 48.82
CA LYS A 63 -11.87 63.02 48.72
C LYS A 63 -11.12 62.39 47.55
N LEU A 64 -11.16 62.99 46.37
CA LEU A 64 -10.46 62.49 45.18
C LEU A 64 -8.95 62.51 45.37
N GLU A 65 -8.41 63.53 46.02
CA GLU A 65 -6.99 63.61 46.36
C GLU A 65 -6.60 62.51 47.35
N HIS A 66 -7.43 62.26 48.36
CA HIS A 66 -7.23 61.14 49.28
C HIS A 66 -7.26 59.79 48.56
N GLU A 67 -8.26 59.53 47.72
CA GLU A 67 -8.37 58.29 46.92
C GLU A 67 -7.17 58.09 46.00
N ARG A 68 -6.71 59.16 45.32
CA ARG A 68 -5.51 59.13 44.49
C ARG A 68 -4.28 58.73 45.31
N THR A 69 -4.11 59.29 46.51
CA THR A 69 -2.98 58.91 47.38
C THR A 69 -3.07 57.47 47.88
N CYS A 70 -4.27 56.95 48.15
CA CYS A 70 -4.47 55.56 48.52
C CYS A 70 -4.14 54.61 47.35
N PHE A 71 -4.60 54.92 46.14
CA PHE A 71 -4.30 54.14 44.94
C PHE A 71 -2.79 54.10 44.63
N GLU A 72 -2.09 55.24 44.76
CA GLU A 72 -0.64 55.28 44.58
C GLU A 72 0.13 54.47 45.64
N ARG A 73 -0.39 54.36 46.87
CA ARG A 73 0.19 53.47 47.89
C ARG A 73 -0.02 52.00 47.54
N GLU A 74 -1.24 51.62 47.13
CA GLU A 74 -1.54 50.23 46.72
C GLU A 74 -0.73 49.80 45.51
N LYS A 75 -0.65 50.66 44.48
CA LYS A 75 0.20 50.45 43.31
C LYS A 75 1.65 50.18 43.70
N LYS A 76 2.23 51.00 44.60
CA LYS A 76 3.59 50.78 45.10
C LYS A 76 3.74 49.49 45.89
N SER A 77 2.71 49.08 46.64
CA SER A 77 2.70 47.82 47.37
C SER A 77 2.71 46.61 46.43
N LEU A 78 1.82 46.61 45.43
CA LEU A 78 1.72 45.55 44.42
C LEU A 78 3.01 45.42 43.61
N PHE A 79 3.65 46.53 43.23
CA PHE A 79 4.94 46.47 42.53
C PHE A 79 6.02 45.78 43.35
N ARG A 80 6.08 46.04 44.66
CA ARG A 80 7.04 45.37 45.56
C ARG A 80 6.76 43.88 45.70
N GLU A 81 5.49 43.51 45.79
CA GLU A 81 5.07 42.11 45.88
C GLU A 81 5.44 41.32 44.62
N ILE A 82 5.17 41.90 43.44
CA ILE A 82 5.56 41.32 42.15
C ILE A 82 7.08 41.16 42.03
N GLU A 83 7.85 42.17 42.45
CA GLU A 83 9.32 42.06 42.45
C GLU A 83 9.83 40.97 43.40
N CYS A 84 9.19 40.80 44.56
CA CYS A 84 9.54 39.76 45.52
C CYS A 84 9.28 38.36 44.94
N ILE A 85 8.08 38.15 44.38
CA ILE A 85 7.70 36.89 43.72
C ILE A 85 8.62 36.58 42.54
N LYS A 86 8.95 37.59 41.72
CA LYS A 86 9.86 37.41 40.59
C LYS A 86 11.25 36.95 41.04
N LYS A 87 11.78 37.52 42.13
CA LYS A 87 13.07 37.10 42.69
C LYS A 87 13.02 35.67 43.23
N SER A 88 11.98 35.30 43.96
CA SER A 88 11.85 33.93 44.51
C SER A 88 11.70 32.88 43.42
N GLU A 89 10.90 33.14 42.37
CA GLU A 89 10.75 32.20 41.24
C GLU A 89 12.04 32.09 40.43
N TYR A 90 12.79 33.18 40.23
CA TYR A 90 14.08 33.13 39.56
C TYR A 90 15.08 32.23 40.30
N GLU A 91 15.16 32.32 41.63
CA GLU A 91 16.00 31.43 42.43
C GLU A 91 15.52 29.98 42.39
N ARG A 92 14.20 29.75 42.35
CA ARG A 92 13.62 28.41 42.23
C ARG A 92 13.99 27.75 40.90
N ILE A 93 13.83 28.47 39.79
CA ILE A 93 14.19 28.01 38.44
C ILE A 93 15.69 27.68 38.38
N LYS A 94 16.54 28.56 38.89
CA LYS A 94 18.00 28.35 38.90
C LYS A 94 18.42 27.09 39.68
N LYS A 95 17.73 26.76 40.77
CA LYS A 95 17.97 25.51 41.52
C LYS A 95 17.54 24.27 40.72
N LEU A 96 16.41 24.35 40.03
CA LEU A 96 15.91 23.25 39.20
C LEU A 96 16.81 23.00 37.98
N GLU A 97 17.27 24.05 37.31
CA GLU A 97 18.22 23.94 36.19
C GLU A 97 19.50 23.21 36.62
N LYS A 98 20.07 23.58 37.77
CA LYS A 98 21.26 22.92 38.31
C LYS A 98 21.01 21.43 38.62
N GLY A 99 19.83 21.09 39.17
CA GLY A 99 19.47 19.69 39.43
C GLY A 99 19.37 18.87 38.15
N ILE A 100 18.75 19.41 37.10
CA ILE A 100 18.64 18.76 35.79
C ILE A 100 20.02 18.58 35.15
N GLU A 101 20.92 19.56 35.27
CA GLU A 101 22.30 19.45 34.78
C GLU A 101 23.08 18.32 35.48
N GLU A 102 22.91 18.17 36.80
CA GLU A 102 23.55 17.11 37.57
C GLU A 102 23.00 15.72 37.20
N GLU A 103 21.68 15.58 37.05
CA GLU A 103 21.02 14.33 36.63
C GLU A 103 21.40 13.94 35.20
N THR A 104 21.41 14.90 34.27
CA THR A 104 21.80 14.64 32.87
C THR A 104 23.26 14.24 32.76
N LEU A 105 24.15 14.79 33.59
CA LEU A 105 25.55 14.38 33.66
C LEU A 105 25.71 12.97 34.22
N ALA A 106 24.94 12.60 35.25
CA ALA A 106 24.93 11.25 35.81
C ALA A 106 24.43 10.23 34.78
N MET A 107 23.35 10.54 34.06
CA MET A 107 22.77 9.69 33.03
C MET A 107 23.71 9.49 31.84
N LYS A 108 24.40 10.55 31.39
CA LYS A 108 25.45 10.44 30.36
C LYS A 108 26.60 9.53 30.77
N LYS A 109 27.00 9.54 32.04
CA LYS A 109 28.05 8.64 32.56
C LYS A 109 27.58 7.18 32.56
N LEU A 110 26.34 6.93 32.98
CA LEU A 110 25.76 5.57 32.97
C LEU A 110 25.66 5.03 31.53
N LEU A 111 25.12 5.82 30.61
CA LEU A 111 24.98 5.46 29.20
C LEU A 111 26.33 5.15 28.55
N ASN A 112 27.37 5.92 28.86
CA ASN A 112 28.73 5.65 28.37
C ASN A 112 29.33 4.36 28.95
N LYS A 113 28.95 3.98 30.17
CA LYS A 113 29.38 2.71 30.77
C LYS A 113 28.68 1.53 30.09
N GLU A 114 27.36 1.59 29.93
CA GLU A 114 26.58 0.57 29.22
C GLU A 114 27.03 0.42 27.77
N LYS A 115 27.30 1.52 27.07
CA LYS A 115 27.83 1.49 25.69
C LYS A 115 29.16 0.74 25.60
N LYS A 116 30.04 0.88 26.59
CA LYS A 116 31.33 0.16 26.63
C LYS A 116 31.14 -1.32 26.94
N GLU A 117 30.23 -1.67 27.85
CA GLU A 117 29.91 -3.07 28.17
C GLU A 117 29.25 -3.79 27.00
N ASN A 118 28.26 -3.15 26.35
CA ASN A 118 27.62 -3.68 25.14
C ASN A 118 28.62 -3.85 23.99
N PHE A 119 29.51 -2.88 23.79
CA PHE A 119 30.56 -3.00 22.76
C PHE A 119 31.50 -4.18 23.02
N ARG A 120 31.82 -4.45 24.29
CA ARG A 120 32.64 -5.60 24.68
C ARG A 120 31.92 -6.93 24.42
N GLN A 121 30.64 -7.02 24.81
CA GLN A 121 29.82 -8.21 24.54
C GLN A 121 29.70 -8.48 23.04
N LEU A 122 29.45 -7.44 22.24
CA LEU A 122 29.36 -7.56 20.79
C LEU A 122 30.67 -8.06 20.16
N LEU A 123 31.82 -7.66 20.72
CA LEU A 123 33.13 -8.12 20.25
C LEU A 123 33.35 -9.60 20.57
N GLU A 124 32.98 -10.03 21.79
CA GLU A 124 33.06 -11.44 22.21
C GLU A 124 32.11 -12.33 21.37
N GLU A 125 30.88 -11.87 21.09
CA GLU A 125 29.94 -12.55 20.21
C GLU A 125 30.44 -12.64 18.77
N LYS A 126 31.07 -11.58 18.26
CA LYS A 126 31.67 -11.57 16.92
C LYS A 126 32.81 -12.58 16.81
N GLU A 127 33.66 -12.70 17.83
CA GLU A 127 34.72 -13.71 17.87
C GLU A 127 34.14 -15.14 17.90
N LEU A 128 33.11 -15.37 18.71
CA LEU A 128 32.41 -16.65 18.76
C LEU A 128 31.74 -17.00 17.43
N PHE A 129 31.12 -16.01 16.78
CA PHE A 129 30.50 -16.17 15.46
C PHE A 129 31.53 -16.53 14.40
N ASN A 130 32.66 -15.84 14.34
CA ASN A 130 33.75 -16.14 13.41
C ASN A 130 34.28 -17.56 13.60
N LYS A 131 34.43 -18.00 14.86
CA LYS A 131 34.85 -19.37 15.17
C LYS A 131 33.83 -20.40 14.65
N LYS A 132 32.54 -20.18 14.90
CA LYS A 132 31.47 -21.04 14.37
C LYS A 132 31.42 -21.05 12.85
N GLN A 133 31.61 -19.89 12.21
CA GLN A 133 31.65 -19.78 10.76
C GLN A 133 32.79 -20.60 10.17
N GLN A 134 33.95 -20.62 10.81
CA GLN A 134 35.09 -21.40 10.38
C GLN A 134 34.88 -22.92 10.61
N GLU A 135 34.26 -23.30 11.73
CA GLU A 135 33.84 -24.69 11.98
C GLU A 135 32.83 -25.18 10.92
N LEU A 136 31.83 -24.36 10.62
CA LEU A 136 30.85 -24.62 9.55
C LEU A 136 31.52 -24.70 8.18
N SER A 137 32.46 -23.81 7.86
CA SER A 137 33.19 -23.84 6.60
C SER A 137 33.98 -25.14 6.44
N ASN A 138 34.61 -25.63 7.51
CA ASN A 138 35.34 -26.90 7.49
C ASN A 138 34.37 -28.08 7.34
N TYR A 139 33.24 -28.05 8.03
CA TYR A 139 32.19 -29.06 7.91
C TYR A 139 31.62 -29.13 6.48
N TRP A 140 31.28 -27.98 5.89
CA TRP A 140 30.80 -27.89 4.52
C TRP A 140 31.85 -28.36 3.50
N SER A 141 33.13 -28.03 3.69
CA SER A 141 34.20 -28.53 2.83
C SER A 141 34.30 -30.06 2.88
N ASN A 142 34.12 -30.67 4.06
CA ASN A 142 34.09 -32.13 4.20
C ASN A 142 32.88 -32.74 3.47
N ILE A 143 31.68 -32.18 3.67
CA ILE A 143 30.47 -32.61 2.96
C ILE A 143 30.64 -32.44 1.44
N GLU A 144 31.19 -31.33 0.98
CA GLU A 144 31.39 -31.08 -0.45
C GLU A 144 32.35 -32.11 -1.05
N ASN A 145 33.38 -32.52 -0.30
CA ASN A 145 34.29 -33.58 -0.70
C ASN A 145 33.63 -34.96 -0.70
N GLU A 146 32.74 -35.26 0.25
CA GLU A 146 31.94 -36.49 0.27
C GLU A 146 30.96 -36.52 -0.91
N LEU A 147 30.21 -35.43 -1.13
CA LEU A 147 29.29 -35.27 -2.26
C LEU A 147 30.02 -35.33 -3.61
N LYS A 148 31.24 -34.81 -3.72
CA LYS A 148 32.06 -34.96 -4.94
C LYS A 148 32.43 -36.43 -5.19
N LYS A 149 32.75 -37.20 -4.14
CA LYS A 149 33.01 -38.64 -4.25
C LYS A 149 31.75 -39.40 -4.64
N GLU A 150 30.63 -39.14 -3.98
CA GLU A 150 29.34 -39.75 -4.33
C GLU A 150 28.90 -39.37 -5.74
N LYS A 151 29.07 -38.10 -6.16
CA LYS A 151 28.79 -37.67 -7.52
C LYS A 151 29.64 -38.42 -8.54
N LEU A 152 30.92 -38.64 -8.26
CA LEU A 152 31.80 -39.42 -9.13
C LEU A 152 31.37 -40.90 -9.20
N GLU A 153 30.89 -41.47 -8.10
CA GLU A 153 30.31 -42.82 -8.10
C GLU A 153 29.00 -42.88 -8.87
N ILE A 154 28.12 -41.89 -8.71
CA ILE A 154 26.88 -41.75 -9.46
C ILE A 154 27.17 -41.53 -10.94
N GLU A 155 28.18 -40.74 -11.32
CA GLU A 155 28.58 -40.57 -12.72
C GLU A 155 29.08 -41.89 -13.32
N LYS A 156 29.88 -42.67 -12.58
CA LYS A 156 30.28 -44.02 -12.99
C LYS A 156 29.09 -44.99 -13.09
N MET A 157 28.11 -44.89 -12.18
CA MET A 157 26.86 -45.65 -12.28
C MET A 157 26.00 -45.16 -13.44
N LYS A 158 26.00 -43.86 -13.74
CA LYS A 158 25.27 -43.24 -14.85
C LYS A 158 25.88 -43.61 -16.19
N GLU A 159 27.20 -43.73 -16.30
CA GLU A 159 27.86 -44.29 -17.48
C GLU A 159 27.51 -45.78 -17.66
N LYS A 160 27.54 -46.57 -16.58
CA LYS A 160 27.06 -47.97 -16.61
C LYS A 160 25.57 -48.09 -16.96
N ILE A 161 24.74 -47.15 -16.50
CA ILE A 161 23.32 -47.05 -16.85
C ILE A 161 23.14 -46.54 -18.27
N ASN A 162 24.00 -45.66 -18.79
CA ASN A 162 23.96 -45.20 -20.19
C ASN A 162 24.35 -46.32 -21.15
N ASP A 163 25.35 -47.13 -20.79
CA ASP A 163 25.73 -48.33 -21.54
C ASP A 163 24.60 -49.39 -21.51
N MET A 164 23.87 -49.52 -20.40
CA MET A 164 22.62 -50.32 -20.31
C MET A 164 21.39 -49.63 -20.96
N SER A 165 21.34 -48.30 -21.01
CA SER A 165 20.24 -47.48 -21.54
C SER A 165 20.31 -47.38 -23.07
N SER A 166 21.46 -47.70 -23.66
CA SER A 166 21.56 -47.96 -25.10
C SER A 166 20.66 -49.14 -25.54
N LEU A 167 20.22 -50.00 -24.61
CA LEU A 167 19.20 -51.03 -24.81
C LEU A 167 17.76 -50.59 -24.45
N ALA A 168 17.54 -49.38 -23.94
CA ALA A 168 16.25 -48.93 -23.42
C ALA A 168 15.48 -47.97 -24.35
N SER A 169 15.58 -48.15 -25.67
CA SER A 169 14.58 -47.62 -26.63
C SER A 169 13.23 -48.35 -26.53
N SER A 170 12.81 -48.70 -25.31
CA SER A 170 11.57 -49.44 -25.08
C SER A 170 10.39 -48.54 -25.42
N THR A 171 9.67 -48.93 -26.48
CA THR A 171 8.29 -48.51 -26.72
C THR A 171 7.48 -48.88 -25.49
N ILE A 172 6.70 -47.93 -25.00
CA ILE A 172 5.80 -48.08 -23.86
C ILE A 172 4.38 -48.15 -24.42
N GLU A 173 3.65 -49.18 -24.04
CA GLU A 173 2.20 -49.23 -24.21
C GLU A 173 1.54 -48.62 -22.99
N LEU A 174 0.68 -47.64 -23.22
CA LEU A 174 -0.20 -47.11 -22.19
C LEU A 174 -1.67 -47.18 -22.65
N ASN A 175 -2.58 -47.29 -21.69
CA ASN A 175 -4.00 -47.39 -21.95
C ASN A 175 -4.71 -46.14 -21.41
N VAL A 176 -5.37 -45.38 -22.28
CA VAL A 176 -6.15 -44.20 -21.90
C VAL A 176 -7.59 -44.41 -22.38
N GLY A 177 -8.54 -44.45 -21.45
CA GLY A 177 -9.96 -44.61 -21.76
C GLY A 177 -10.29 -45.90 -22.53
N GLY A 178 -9.46 -46.94 -22.42
CA GLY A 178 -9.59 -48.20 -23.15
C GLY A 178 -8.82 -48.25 -24.49
N THR A 179 -8.28 -47.12 -24.95
CA THR A 179 -7.48 -47.03 -26.17
C THR A 179 -5.98 -47.18 -25.84
N LYS A 180 -5.30 -48.05 -26.59
CA LYS A 180 -3.86 -48.29 -26.43
C LYS A 180 -3.05 -47.29 -27.25
N PHE A 181 -2.02 -46.71 -26.65
CA PHE A 181 -1.04 -45.85 -27.29
C PHE A 181 0.36 -46.41 -27.14
N GLU A 182 1.07 -46.56 -28.25
CA GLU A 182 2.48 -46.91 -28.29
C GLU A 182 3.33 -45.64 -28.44
N VAL A 183 4.21 -45.41 -27.46
CA VAL A 183 5.01 -44.19 -27.38
C VAL A 183 6.42 -44.50 -26.91
N SER A 184 7.42 -43.82 -27.45
CA SER A 184 8.78 -43.93 -26.92
C SER A 184 8.87 -43.29 -25.54
N ARG A 185 9.60 -43.94 -24.62
CA ARG A 185 9.82 -43.41 -23.27
C ARG A 185 10.30 -41.95 -23.28
N LYS A 186 11.18 -41.61 -24.22
CA LYS A 186 11.75 -40.26 -24.40
C LYS A 186 10.68 -39.17 -24.51
N VAL A 187 9.64 -39.40 -25.31
CA VAL A 187 8.54 -38.43 -25.52
C VAL A 187 7.74 -38.17 -24.24
N LEU A 188 7.64 -39.18 -23.37
CA LEU A 188 6.89 -39.09 -22.12
C LEU A 188 7.72 -38.54 -20.95
N THR A 189 9.05 -38.53 -21.05
CA THR A 189 9.93 -38.15 -19.93
C THR A 189 10.78 -36.91 -20.16
N GLU A 190 11.04 -36.54 -21.42
CA GLU A 190 11.91 -35.43 -21.79
C GLU A 190 11.11 -34.29 -22.45
N GLY A 191 11.79 -33.16 -22.72
CA GLY A 191 11.20 -32.00 -23.37
C GLY A 191 9.97 -31.48 -22.62
N LYS A 192 8.86 -31.34 -23.34
CA LYS A 192 7.59 -30.79 -22.85
C LYS A 192 6.91 -31.65 -21.76
N ALA A 193 7.20 -32.95 -21.72
CA ALA A 193 6.64 -33.84 -20.71
C ALA A 193 7.47 -33.88 -19.40
N LYS A 194 8.61 -33.18 -19.38
CA LYS A 194 9.52 -33.17 -18.23
C LYS A 194 8.86 -32.52 -17.03
N GLY A 195 8.87 -33.23 -15.90
CA GLY A 195 8.32 -32.73 -14.63
C GLY A 195 6.83 -33.00 -14.44
N GLY A 196 6.09 -33.31 -15.51
CA GLY A 196 4.68 -33.69 -15.44
C GLY A 196 4.46 -35.13 -14.94
N ILE A 197 3.19 -35.52 -14.83
CA ILE A 197 2.80 -36.83 -14.28
C ILE A 197 3.33 -37.99 -15.12
N LEU A 198 3.23 -37.89 -16.45
CA LEU A 198 3.76 -38.91 -17.37
C LEU A 198 5.28 -39.06 -17.19
N GLY A 199 6.00 -37.95 -17.08
CA GLY A 199 7.44 -37.95 -16.85
C GLY A 199 7.83 -38.59 -15.53
N ARG A 200 7.10 -38.32 -14.43
CA ARG A 200 7.35 -38.94 -13.12
C ARG A 200 7.10 -40.44 -13.13
N ILE A 201 5.99 -40.87 -13.73
CA ILE A 201 5.60 -42.28 -13.87
C ILE A 201 6.66 -43.07 -14.65
N TYR A 202 7.02 -42.61 -15.85
CA TYR A 202 7.88 -43.39 -16.74
C TYR A 202 9.39 -43.17 -16.52
N SER A 203 9.78 -42.19 -15.69
CA SER A 203 11.15 -42.06 -15.18
C SER A 203 11.44 -42.91 -13.94
N GLY A 204 10.44 -43.62 -13.40
CA GLY A 204 10.59 -44.45 -12.20
C GLY A 204 10.71 -43.64 -10.89
N LYS A 205 10.32 -42.36 -10.91
CA LYS A 205 10.36 -41.45 -9.75
C LYS A 205 9.04 -41.39 -8.96
N THR A 206 8.15 -42.35 -9.16
CA THR A 206 6.88 -42.44 -8.43
C THR A 206 7.12 -42.99 -7.03
N PHE A 207 7.28 -42.09 -6.06
CA PHE A 207 7.21 -42.44 -4.64
C PHE A 207 5.73 -42.42 -4.21
N GLY A 208 5.17 -43.59 -3.91
CA GLY A 208 3.93 -43.71 -3.12
C GLY A 208 2.59 -43.44 -3.83
N VAL A 209 2.53 -43.44 -5.17
CA VAL A 209 1.27 -43.34 -5.92
C VAL A 209 0.89 -44.71 -6.46
N GLU A 210 -0.25 -45.27 -6.04
CA GLU A 210 -0.83 -46.45 -6.66
C GLU A 210 -1.32 -46.09 -8.06
N ILE A 211 -0.71 -46.71 -9.07
CA ILE A 211 -1.08 -46.51 -10.47
C ILE A 211 -2.01 -47.64 -10.87
N GLU A 212 -3.21 -47.29 -11.33
CA GLU A 212 -4.15 -48.26 -11.87
C GLU A 212 -3.54 -48.93 -13.11
N LYS A 213 -3.65 -50.26 -13.13
CA LYS A 213 -3.22 -51.08 -14.27
C LYS A 213 -4.42 -51.74 -14.89
N ASP A 214 -4.39 -51.84 -16.21
CA ASP A 214 -5.39 -52.61 -16.93
C ASP A 214 -5.18 -54.12 -16.71
N LYS A 215 -6.09 -54.93 -17.27
CA LYS A 215 -6.05 -56.40 -17.19
C LYS A 215 -4.76 -57.01 -17.76
N ASN A 216 -4.02 -56.27 -18.57
CA ASN A 216 -2.76 -56.71 -19.20
C ASN A 216 -1.52 -56.20 -18.43
N GLY A 217 -1.70 -55.47 -17.33
CA GLY A 217 -0.62 -54.89 -16.54
C GLY A 217 -0.07 -53.57 -17.07
N ASN A 218 -0.68 -52.99 -18.12
CA ASN A 218 -0.32 -51.67 -18.65
C ASN A 218 -0.92 -50.57 -17.77
N ILE A 219 -0.27 -49.41 -17.72
CA ILE A 219 -0.78 -48.25 -16.97
C ILE A 219 -2.08 -47.76 -17.61
N PHE A 220 -3.11 -47.60 -16.78
CA PHE A 220 -4.44 -47.19 -17.19
C PHE A 220 -4.74 -45.77 -16.69
N PHE A 221 -5.27 -44.94 -17.58
CA PHE A 221 -5.83 -43.63 -17.27
C PHE A 221 -7.31 -43.61 -17.69
N ASP A 222 -8.22 -43.41 -16.75
CA ASP A 222 -9.65 -43.23 -17.04
C ASP A 222 -9.94 -41.81 -17.55
N ARG A 223 -9.42 -41.48 -18.73
CA ARG A 223 -9.49 -40.15 -19.38
C ARG A 223 -9.91 -40.28 -20.84
N ASP A 224 -10.21 -39.15 -21.48
CA ASP A 224 -10.61 -39.10 -22.89
C ASP A 224 -9.42 -39.46 -23.82
N PRO A 225 -9.51 -40.55 -24.61
CA PRO A 225 -8.44 -40.96 -25.50
C PRO A 225 -8.20 -40.01 -26.69
N GLU A 226 -9.23 -39.31 -27.18
CA GLU A 226 -9.09 -38.41 -28.33
C GLU A 226 -8.38 -37.12 -27.94
N ILE A 227 -8.66 -36.58 -26.74
CA ILE A 227 -7.91 -35.42 -26.23
C ILE A 227 -6.48 -35.83 -25.91
N PHE A 228 -6.28 -37.00 -25.28
CA PHE A 228 -4.94 -37.51 -25.01
C PHE A 228 -4.12 -37.69 -26.29
N LYS A 229 -4.73 -38.13 -27.39
CA LYS A 229 -4.08 -38.21 -28.70
C LYS A 229 -3.57 -36.84 -29.18
N GLN A 230 -4.31 -35.75 -28.94
CA GLN A 230 -3.85 -34.39 -29.25
C GLN A 230 -2.64 -33.99 -28.38
N ILE A 231 -2.69 -34.29 -27.08
CA ILE A 231 -1.58 -34.06 -26.17
C ILE A 231 -0.34 -34.83 -26.62
N LEU A 232 -0.51 -36.10 -27.01
CA LEU A 232 0.59 -36.92 -27.48
C LEU A 232 1.20 -36.39 -28.78
N ASN A 233 0.37 -35.89 -29.71
CA ASN A 233 0.86 -35.22 -30.92
C ASN A 233 1.63 -33.94 -30.57
N TYR A 234 1.14 -33.15 -29.60
CA TYR A 234 1.87 -31.99 -29.09
C TYR A 234 3.22 -32.38 -28.48
N LEU A 235 3.29 -33.46 -27.69
CA LEU A 235 4.55 -33.95 -27.12
C LEU A 235 5.54 -34.44 -28.17
N ARG A 236 5.05 -34.99 -29.29
CA ARG A 236 5.86 -35.46 -30.42
C ARG A 236 6.35 -34.34 -31.32
N ASP A 237 5.67 -33.20 -31.33
CA ASP A 237 6.01 -32.08 -32.21
C ASP A 237 7.15 -31.22 -31.64
N ASP A 238 8.28 -31.22 -32.32
CA ASP A 238 9.43 -30.37 -31.96
C ASP A 238 9.15 -28.87 -32.18
N LYS A 239 8.16 -28.50 -33.00
CA LYS A 239 7.88 -27.10 -33.37
C LYS A 239 7.08 -26.32 -32.32
N LYS A 240 6.76 -26.92 -31.17
CA LYS A 240 5.94 -26.31 -30.10
C LYS A 240 4.59 -25.76 -30.58
N ALA A 241 4.00 -26.28 -31.67
CA ALA A 241 2.75 -25.76 -32.19
C ALA A 241 1.58 -26.10 -31.24
N ILE A 242 0.73 -25.11 -30.94
CA ILE A 242 -0.48 -25.33 -30.15
C ILE A 242 -1.46 -26.17 -30.99
N PRO A 243 -2.06 -27.25 -30.42
CA PRO A 243 -3.07 -28.03 -31.12
C PRO A 243 -4.22 -27.14 -31.62
N PRO A 244 -4.72 -27.37 -32.85
CA PRO A 244 -5.82 -26.57 -33.37
C PRO A 244 -7.09 -26.82 -32.55
N VAL A 245 -7.69 -25.74 -32.06
CA VAL A 245 -8.91 -25.80 -31.25
C VAL A 245 -10.07 -25.16 -32.00
N LEU A 246 -11.17 -25.91 -32.17
CA LEU A 246 -12.32 -25.48 -32.98
C LEU A 246 -13.27 -24.54 -32.23
N ASN A 247 -13.44 -24.71 -30.92
CA ASN A 247 -14.37 -23.94 -30.11
C ASN A 247 -13.91 -23.86 -28.64
N ILE A 248 -14.57 -23.01 -27.85
CA ILE A 248 -14.25 -22.77 -26.43
C ILE A 248 -14.38 -24.04 -25.58
N GLU A 249 -15.32 -24.94 -25.91
CA GLU A 249 -15.50 -26.18 -25.14
C GLU A 249 -14.35 -27.16 -25.36
N ALA A 250 -13.88 -27.30 -26.60
CA ALA A 250 -12.69 -28.06 -26.94
C ALA A 250 -11.44 -27.47 -26.29
N SER A 251 -11.33 -26.14 -26.23
CA SER A 251 -10.23 -25.43 -25.54
C SER A 251 -10.20 -25.80 -24.07
N LEU A 252 -11.35 -25.67 -23.40
CA LEU A 252 -11.52 -25.97 -22.00
C LEU A 252 -11.19 -27.44 -21.68
N ASN A 253 -11.66 -28.37 -22.51
CA ASN A 253 -11.40 -29.79 -22.32
C ASN A 253 -9.92 -30.12 -22.53
N LEU A 254 -9.26 -29.53 -23.54
CA LEU A 254 -7.82 -29.70 -23.76
C LEU A 254 -6.99 -29.15 -22.60
N LEU A 255 -7.27 -27.92 -22.15
CA LEU A 255 -6.56 -27.29 -21.04
C LEU A 255 -6.75 -28.07 -19.73
N ARG A 256 -7.95 -28.64 -19.50
CA ARG A 256 -8.21 -29.51 -18.35
C ARG A 256 -7.36 -30.79 -18.38
N GLU A 257 -7.25 -31.45 -19.53
CA GLU A 257 -6.39 -32.62 -19.67
C GLU A 257 -4.90 -32.26 -19.56
N MET A 258 -4.46 -31.16 -20.17
CA MET A 258 -3.08 -30.66 -20.05
C MET A 258 -2.72 -30.40 -18.59
N ASN A 259 -3.59 -29.72 -17.84
CA ASN A 259 -3.41 -29.49 -16.41
C ASN A 259 -3.43 -30.81 -15.60
N TYR A 260 -4.29 -31.77 -15.95
CA TYR A 260 -4.29 -33.10 -15.32
C TYR A 260 -2.98 -33.84 -15.52
N PHE A 261 -2.35 -33.76 -16.69
CA PHE A 261 -1.05 -34.38 -16.94
C PHE A 261 0.14 -33.53 -16.48
N GLU A 262 -0.11 -32.32 -15.95
CA GLU A 262 0.89 -31.31 -15.60
C GLU A 262 1.81 -30.96 -16.79
N ILE A 263 1.23 -30.83 -17.99
CA ILE A 263 1.93 -30.44 -19.22
C ILE A 263 1.56 -28.98 -19.52
N LYS A 264 2.56 -28.17 -19.86
CA LYS A 264 2.38 -26.75 -20.19
C LYS A 264 2.63 -26.50 -21.67
N PHE A 265 1.90 -25.56 -22.24
CA PHE A 265 2.16 -25.03 -23.58
C PHE A 265 3.37 -24.12 -23.61
N PHE A 266 3.54 -23.31 -22.56
CA PHE A 266 4.60 -22.32 -22.44
C PHE A 266 5.48 -22.61 -21.22
N ASP A 267 6.78 -22.44 -21.39
CA ASP A 267 7.75 -22.61 -20.30
C ASP A 267 7.63 -21.46 -19.27
N ASN A 268 7.27 -20.26 -19.76
CA ASN A 268 7.08 -19.05 -18.96
C ASN A 268 5.58 -18.80 -18.70
N SER A 269 5.29 -18.17 -17.56
CA SER A 269 3.97 -17.65 -17.23
C SER A 269 3.55 -16.55 -18.22
N LEU A 270 2.31 -16.64 -18.70
CA LEU A 270 1.70 -15.59 -19.50
C LEU A 270 1.04 -14.55 -18.58
N ILE A 271 1.33 -13.28 -18.83
CA ILE A 271 0.79 -12.17 -18.04
C ILE A 271 -0.13 -11.36 -18.94
N TYR A 272 -1.39 -11.30 -18.56
CA TYR A 272 -2.41 -10.53 -19.26
C TYR A 272 -2.75 -9.26 -18.51
N VAL A 273 -2.95 -8.19 -19.26
CA VAL A 273 -3.45 -6.90 -18.77
C VAL A 273 -4.73 -6.56 -19.51
N PHE A 274 -5.74 -6.14 -18.75
CA PHE A 274 -7.07 -5.91 -19.29
C PHE A 274 -7.67 -4.58 -18.85
N GLY A 275 -8.26 -3.86 -19.82
CA GLY A 275 -9.03 -2.65 -19.57
C GLY A 275 -8.22 -1.54 -18.93
N GLY A 276 -8.85 -0.80 -18.02
CA GLY A 276 -8.31 0.39 -17.37
C GLY A 276 -8.77 1.68 -18.02
N SER A 277 -8.09 2.77 -17.71
CA SER A 277 -8.31 4.09 -18.30
C SER A 277 -6.98 4.67 -18.76
N ASN A 278 -6.96 5.34 -19.90
CA ASN A 278 -5.79 6.09 -20.36
C ASN A 278 -5.80 7.56 -19.91
N GLY A 279 -6.82 7.98 -19.15
CA GLY A 279 -7.05 9.36 -18.73
C GLY A 279 -8.28 9.96 -19.40
N ASP A 280 -8.45 9.71 -20.70
CA ASP A 280 -9.56 10.23 -21.50
C ASP A 280 -10.68 9.22 -21.68
N ASN A 281 -10.31 7.95 -21.88
CA ASN A 281 -11.21 6.87 -22.25
C ASN A 281 -11.03 5.66 -21.36
N ILE A 282 -12.16 5.00 -21.09
CA ILE A 282 -12.19 3.68 -20.45
C ILE A 282 -11.96 2.63 -21.54
N LEU A 283 -10.97 1.78 -21.32
CA LEU A 283 -10.45 0.85 -22.31
C LEU A 283 -11.17 -0.50 -22.25
N ASP A 284 -11.36 -1.10 -23.42
CA ASP A 284 -11.67 -2.53 -23.62
C ASP A 284 -10.44 -3.34 -24.08
N SER A 285 -9.33 -2.67 -24.38
CA SER A 285 -8.12 -3.28 -24.89
C SER A 285 -7.49 -4.27 -23.91
N ALA A 286 -6.94 -5.34 -24.46
CA ALA A 286 -6.26 -6.40 -23.73
C ALA A 286 -4.88 -6.65 -24.34
N GLU A 287 -3.90 -6.92 -23.49
CA GLU A 287 -2.51 -7.17 -23.89
C GLU A 287 -1.94 -8.37 -23.14
N VAL A 288 -1.05 -9.12 -23.77
CA VAL A 288 -0.28 -10.22 -23.16
C VAL A 288 1.20 -9.92 -23.27
N LEU A 289 1.94 -10.13 -22.18
CA LEU A 289 3.39 -10.02 -22.20
C LEU A 289 3.97 -11.30 -22.80
N MET A 290 4.67 -11.14 -23.92
CA MET A 290 5.44 -12.20 -24.55
C MET A 290 6.90 -12.12 -24.06
N LEU A 291 7.39 -13.22 -23.50
CA LEU A 291 8.76 -13.37 -23.03
C LEU A 291 9.46 -14.46 -23.86
N PRO A 292 10.74 -14.29 -24.21
CA PRO A 292 11.46 -15.22 -25.07
C PRO A 292 11.63 -16.58 -24.36
N SER A 293 11.52 -17.67 -25.14
CA SER A 293 11.54 -19.04 -24.63
C SER A 293 12.95 -19.60 -24.36
N THR A 294 14.01 -18.87 -24.71
CA THR A 294 15.40 -19.35 -24.63
C THR A 294 16.31 -18.24 -24.13
N ILE A 295 16.67 -18.31 -22.86
CA ILE A 295 17.66 -17.43 -22.24
C ILE A 295 19.04 -18.05 -22.50
N TYR A 296 19.79 -17.51 -23.45
CA TYR A 296 21.24 -17.76 -23.52
C TYR A 296 21.94 -16.85 -22.49
N ASP A 297 22.82 -17.43 -21.67
CA ASP A 297 23.77 -16.75 -20.77
C ASP A 297 23.26 -15.93 -19.56
N GLY A 298 22.03 -16.16 -19.08
CA GLY A 298 21.62 -15.70 -17.74
C GLY A 298 21.61 -14.19 -17.54
N LYS A 299 21.64 -13.40 -18.61
CA LYS A 299 21.44 -11.95 -18.60
C LYS A 299 20.41 -11.57 -19.65
N PHE A 300 19.35 -10.91 -19.20
CA PHE A 300 18.30 -10.37 -20.06
C PHE A 300 18.87 -9.14 -20.77
N ASN A 301 19.17 -9.23 -22.06
CA ASN A 301 19.66 -8.10 -22.84
C ASN A 301 18.48 -7.47 -23.61
N MET A 302 17.81 -6.50 -22.97
CA MET A 302 16.64 -5.78 -23.51
C MET A 302 16.90 -5.05 -24.84
N GLU A 303 18.16 -4.92 -25.27
CA GLU A 303 18.53 -4.08 -26.41
C GLU A 303 18.46 -4.77 -27.78
N ASN A 304 18.33 -6.11 -27.85
CA ASN A 304 18.57 -6.84 -29.09
C ASN A 304 17.53 -7.91 -29.51
N GLU A 305 16.36 -8.00 -28.87
CA GLU A 305 15.31 -8.93 -29.32
C GLU A 305 14.02 -8.21 -29.68
N SER A 306 13.62 -8.30 -30.95
CA SER A 306 12.35 -7.81 -31.51
C SER A 306 11.11 -8.50 -30.93
N ASP A 307 11.30 -9.55 -30.12
CA ASP A 307 10.25 -10.50 -29.73
C ASP A 307 9.82 -10.34 -28.26
N VAL A 308 10.41 -9.40 -27.51
CA VAL A 308 10.06 -9.13 -26.11
C VAL A 308 9.18 -7.90 -26.02
N GLY A 309 7.92 -8.09 -25.66
CA GLY A 309 7.00 -6.97 -25.57
C GLY A 309 5.57 -7.35 -25.24
N TRP A 310 4.76 -6.32 -25.06
CA TRP A 310 3.33 -6.49 -24.95
C TRP A 310 2.73 -6.68 -26.35
N SER A 311 1.91 -7.72 -26.50
CA SER A 311 1.17 -8.03 -27.72
C SER A 311 -0.31 -7.82 -27.48
N ILE A 312 -0.98 -7.19 -28.44
CA ILE A 312 -2.42 -6.94 -28.38
C ILE A 312 -3.17 -8.26 -28.60
N VAL A 313 -4.12 -8.56 -27.72
CA VAL A 313 -5.06 -9.68 -27.86
C VAL A 313 -6.48 -9.16 -28.03
N ARG A 314 -7.45 -10.04 -28.26
CA ARG A 314 -8.83 -9.61 -28.54
C ARG A 314 -9.38 -8.71 -27.43
N PRO A 315 -9.98 -7.55 -27.78
CA PRO A 315 -10.54 -6.66 -26.78
C PRO A 315 -11.74 -7.30 -26.08
N MET A 316 -11.96 -6.88 -24.84
CA MET A 316 -13.10 -7.26 -24.01
C MET A 316 -14.42 -6.82 -24.67
N ILE A 317 -15.53 -7.45 -24.27
CA ILE A 317 -16.86 -7.06 -24.75
C ILE A 317 -17.29 -5.74 -24.11
N THR A 318 -16.98 -5.55 -22.82
CA THR A 318 -17.32 -4.32 -22.08
C THR A 318 -16.05 -3.57 -21.67
N PRO A 319 -15.87 -2.30 -22.09
CA PRO A 319 -14.81 -1.46 -21.56
C PRO A 319 -15.02 -1.25 -20.06
N ARG A 320 -13.97 -1.45 -19.27
CA ARG A 320 -14.05 -1.33 -17.80
C ARG A 320 -12.73 -0.85 -17.20
N ALA A 321 -12.83 0.07 -16.25
CA ALA A 321 -11.74 0.47 -15.37
C ALA A 321 -12.06 0.10 -13.92
N PHE A 322 -11.02 -0.12 -13.12
CA PHE A 322 -11.09 -0.49 -11.71
C PHE A 322 -11.92 -1.75 -11.43
N GLY A 323 -11.92 -2.66 -12.40
CA GLY A 323 -12.34 -4.04 -12.20
C GLY A 323 -11.25 -4.86 -11.54
N SER A 324 -11.50 -6.15 -11.44
CA SER A 324 -10.50 -7.12 -11.03
C SER A 324 -10.51 -8.30 -11.98
N SER A 325 -9.38 -9.00 -12.05
CA SER A 325 -9.23 -10.20 -12.84
C SER A 325 -8.53 -11.29 -12.04
N SER A 326 -8.90 -12.53 -12.30
CA SER A 326 -8.37 -13.71 -11.62
C SER A 326 -8.36 -14.90 -12.58
N ASP A 327 -7.46 -15.86 -12.37
CA ASP A 327 -7.46 -17.08 -13.15
C ASP A 327 -8.61 -18.01 -12.73
N ILE A 328 -9.20 -18.70 -13.71
CA ILE A 328 -10.11 -19.82 -13.46
C ILE A 328 -9.32 -21.09 -13.72
N ASN A 329 -9.01 -21.83 -12.65
CA ASN A 329 -8.30 -23.11 -12.71
C ASN A 329 -7.02 -23.04 -13.56
N ASN A 330 -6.32 -21.91 -13.55
CA ASN A 330 -5.09 -21.66 -14.30
C ASN A 330 -5.18 -21.73 -15.84
N TYR A 331 -6.37 -21.79 -16.45
CA TYR A 331 -6.51 -21.90 -17.92
C TYR A 331 -7.29 -20.77 -18.60
N ASN A 332 -8.15 -20.06 -17.88
CA ASN A 332 -8.91 -18.92 -18.41
C ASN A 332 -8.77 -17.70 -17.48
N CYS A 333 -8.98 -16.49 -17.99
CA CYS A 333 -9.04 -15.28 -17.16
C CYS A 333 -10.50 -14.86 -16.95
N ALA A 334 -10.92 -14.69 -15.70
CA ALA A 334 -12.18 -14.04 -15.36
C ALA A 334 -11.94 -12.57 -15.07
N LEU A 335 -12.78 -11.70 -15.64
CA LEU A 335 -12.77 -10.26 -15.39
C LEU A 335 -14.14 -9.84 -14.91
N PHE A 336 -14.20 -9.14 -13.78
CA PHE A 336 -15.46 -8.81 -13.15
C PHE A 336 -15.39 -7.46 -12.43
N GLY A 337 -16.56 -6.85 -12.28
CA GLY A 337 -16.68 -5.52 -11.68
C GLY A 337 -16.05 -4.42 -12.54
N GLY A 338 -15.75 -3.31 -11.88
CA GLY A 338 -15.25 -2.09 -12.50
C GLY A 338 -16.37 -1.09 -12.79
N TYR A 339 -16.06 -0.05 -13.53
CA TYR A 339 -17.02 0.94 -13.98
C TYR A 339 -16.76 1.31 -15.43
N ASN A 340 -17.78 1.90 -16.06
CA ASN A 340 -17.68 2.44 -17.41
C ASN A 340 -18.46 3.75 -17.53
N ASN A 341 -18.53 4.33 -18.73
CA ASN A 341 -19.22 5.61 -18.96
C ASN A 341 -20.73 5.56 -18.68
N LYS A 342 -21.34 4.36 -18.63
CA LYS A 342 -22.78 4.18 -18.39
C LYS A 342 -23.09 3.82 -16.94
N CYS A 343 -22.22 3.08 -16.28
CA CYS A 343 -22.46 2.48 -14.97
C CYS A 343 -21.33 2.82 -14.00
N ARG A 344 -21.68 3.36 -12.83
CA ARG A 344 -20.72 3.70 -11.75
C ARG A 344 -20.06 2.49 -11.10
N ALA A 345 -20.68 1.32 -11.21
CA ALA A 345 -20.17 0.02 -10.79
C ALA A 345 -20.85 -1.06 -11.65
N LEU A 346 -20.10 -2.11 -11.99
CA LEU A 346 -20.55 -3.23 -12.80
C LEU A 346 -20.66 -4.49 -11.93
N GLU A 347 -21.63 -5.34 -12.23
CA GLU A 347 -21.75 -6.69 -11.67
C GLU A 347 -21.30 -7.78 -12.65
N THR A 348 -21.16 -7.42 -13.93
CA THR A 348 -20.93 -8.36 -15.01
C THR A 348 -19.53 -8.98 -14.94
N MET A 349 -19.45 -10.26 -15.27
CA MET A 349 -18.21 -10.99 -15.46
C MET A 349 -18.05 -11.41 -16.93
N GLU A 350 -16.84 -11.29 -17.44
CA GLU A 350 -16.45 -11.82 -18.75
C GLU A 350 -15.30 -12.80 -18.57
N ILE A 351 -15.26 -13.85 -19.38
CA ILE A 351 -14.23 -14.88 -19.32
C ILE A 351 -13.49 -14.90 -20.66
N TYR A 352 -12.18 -14.75 -20.59
CA TYR A 352 -11.26 -14.86 -21.71
C TYR A 352 -10.69 -16.27 -21.82
N ASP A 353 -10.65 -16.79 -23.03
CA ASP A 353 -10.03 -18.06 -23.40
C ASP A 353 -8.77 -17.77 -24.24
N PRO A 354 -7.57 -18.07 -23.72
CA PRO A 354 -6.31 -17.73 -24.37
C PRO A 354 -6.00 -18.57 -25.61
N LEU A 355 -6.54 -19.80 -25.74
CA LEU A 355 -6.25 -20.65 -26.91
C LEU A 355 -7.11 -20.27 -28.12
N THR A 356 -8.32 -19.77 -27.88
CA THR A 356 -9.23 -19.34 -28.95
C THR A 356 -9.23 -17.83 -29.18
N ASP A 357 -8.47 -17.08 -28.38
CA ASP A 357 -8.45 -15.60 -28.35
C ASP A 357 -9.88 -15.04 -28.40
N SER A 358 -10.71 -15.47 -27.43
CA SER A 358 -12.14 -15.18 -27.44
C SER A 358 -12.70 -14.88 -26.06
N TRP A 359 -13.76 -14.07 -26.05
CA TRP A 359 -14.48 -13.65 -24.86
C TRP A 359 -15.88 -14.25 -24.83
N ARG A 360 -16.33 -14.60 -23.63
CA ARG A 360 -17.72 -14.97 -23.36
C ARG A 360 -18.21 -14.33 -22.07
N GLN A 361 -19.52 -14.12 -21.99
CA GLN A 361 -20.15 -13.67 -20.75
C GLN A 361 -20.10 -14.79 -19.70
N GLY A 362 -19.79 -14.40 -18.46
CA GLY A 362 -19.87 -15.24 -17.27
C GLY A 362 -21.05 -14.83 -16.37
N PRO A 363 -21.29 -15.55 -15.27
CA PRO A 363 -22.30 -15.14 -14.28
C PRO A 363 -21.94 -13.81 -13.62
N SER A 364 -22.94 -12.93 -13.50
CA SER A 364 -22.82 -11.68 -12.76
C SER A 364 -22.77 -11.90 -11.25
N MET A 365 -22.03 -11.04 -10.55
CA MET A 365 -22.07 -10.93 -9.09
C MET A 365 -23.47 -10.47 -8.63
N SER A 366 -23.82 -10.80 -7.39
CA SER A 366 -25.07 -10.32 -6.76
C SER A 366 -25.04 -8.81 -6.48
N THR A 367 -23.83 -8.28 -6.26
CA THR A 367 -23.58 -6.88 -5.94
C THR A 367 -22.62 -6.30 -6.98
N LYS A 368 -23.01 -5.20 -7.61
CA LYS A 368 -22.14 -4.43 -8.50
C LYS A 368 -20.97 -3.83 -7.71
N ARG A 369 -19.76 -3.83 -8.26
CA ARG A 369 -18.53 -3.41 -7.56
C ARG A 369 -17.54 -2.74 -8.50
N ARG A 370 -16.89 -1.67 -8.06
CA ARG A 370 -15.60 -1.17 -8.61
C ARG A 370 -14.57 -1.03 -7.50
N ASN A 371 -13.30 -0.83 -7.83
CA ASN A 371 -12.21 -0.69 -6.85
C ASN A 371 -12.11 -1.88 -5.88
N LEU A 372 -12.56 -3.05 -6.33
CA LEU A 372 -12.51 -4.29 -5.55
C LEU A 372 -11.14 -4.94 -5.64
N SER A 373 -10.83 -5.77 -4.66
CA SER A 373 -9.71 -6.69 -4.71
C SER A 373 -10.21 -8.09 -5.06
N SER A 374 -9.36 -8.93 -5.66
CA SER A 374 -9.67 -10.34 -5.85
C SER A 374 -8.45 -11.24 -5.82
N THR A 375 -8.68 -12.54 -5.62
CA THR A 375 -7.65 -13.58 -5.71
C THR A 375 -8.28 -14.95 -5.94
N THR A 376 -7.51 -15.88 -6.52
CA THR A 376 -7.91 -17.28 -6.70
C THR A 376 -7.46 -18.12 -5.51
N LEU A 377 -8.42 -18.79 -4.89
CA LEU A 377 -8.20 -19.73 -3.79
C LEU A 377 -7.53 -21.02 -4.28
N ASN A 378 -6.91 -21.77 -3.37
CA ASN A 378 -6.31 -23.07 -3.69
C ASN A 378 -7.32 -24.11 -4.21
N ASP A 379 -8.59 -23.99 -3.86
CA ASP A 379 -9.65 -24.88 -4.33
C ASP A 379 -10.22 -24.47 -5.71
N GLY A 380 -9.67 -23.42 -6.32
CA GLY A 380 -10.06 -22.91 -7.63
C GLY A 380 -11.18 -21.87 -7.62
N ARG A 381 -11.77 -21.56 -6.45
CA ARG A 381 -12.76 -20.48 -6.35
C ARG A 381 -12.10 -19.12 -6.47
N ILE A 382 -12.79 -18.16 -7.08
CA ILE A 382 -12.36 -16.76 -7.12
C ILE A 382 -13.02 -16.03 -5.97
N PHE A 383 -12.25 -15.25 -5.20
CA PHE A 383 -12.75 -14.46 -4.10
C PHE A 383 -12.76 -12.97 -4.44
N ALA A 384 -13.94 -12.36 -4.54
CA ALA A 384 -14.14 -10.93 -4.75
C ALA A 384 -14.37 -10.23 -3.40
N ILE A 385 -13.60 -9.19 -3.12
CA ILE A 385 -13.51 -8.60 -1.77
C ILE A 385 -13.71 -7.09 -1.82
N GLY A 386 -14.71 -6.61 -1.08
CA GLY A 386 -14.96 -5.18 -0.85
C GLY A 386 -15.29 -4.39 -2.11
N GLY A 387 -14.80 -3.15 -2.16
CA GLY A 387 -15.00 -2.21 -3.27
C GLY A 387 -16.08 -1.17 -2.98
N PHE A 388 -16.54 -0.53 -4.06
CA PHE A 388 -17.59 0.48 -4.05
C PHE A 388 -18.74 0.02 -4.94
N ASP A 389 -19.96 0.00 -4.41
CA ASP A 389 -21.13 -0.52 -5.11
C ASP A 389 -21.85 0.51 -5.98
N GLY A 390 -21.29 1.70 -6.14
CA GLY A 390 -21.95 2.82 -6.84
C GLY A 390 -22.55 3.85 -5.89
N GLU A 391 -22.76 3.49 -4.63
CA GLU A 391 -23.33 4.34 -3.57
C GLU A 391 -22.46 4.33 -2.29
N HIS A 392 -22.05 3.15 -1.84
CA HIS A 392 -21.33 2.92 -0.59
C HIS A 392 -20.04 2.14 -0.81
N ILE A 393 -19.05 2.39 0.06
CA ILE A 393 -17.90 1.49 0.21
C ILE A 393 -18.36 0.32 1.07
N ILE A 394 -18.19 -0.90 0.56
CA ILE A 394 -18.77 -2.11 1.13
C ILE A 394 -17.69 -3.04 1.69
N GLY A 395 -18.04 -3.76 2.76
CA GLY A 395 -17.25 -4.86 3.32
C GLY A 395 -17.68 -6.24 2.82
N LEU A 396 -18.68 -6.31 1.93
CA LEU A 396 -19.20 -7.58 1.42
C LEU A 396 -18.14 -8.30 0.60
N THR A 397 -18.24 -9.62 0.55
CA THR A 397 -17.38 -10.48 -0.25
C THR A 397 -18.21 -11.52 -0.97
N ASP A 398 -17.74 -12.01 -2.12
CA ASP A 398 -18.39 -13.05 -2.90
C ASP A 398 -17.38 -14.08 -3.40
N PHE A 399 -17.75 -15.36 -3.42
CA PHE A 399 -16.99 -16.44 -4.04
C PHE A 399 -17.63 -16.85 -5.35
N TYR A 400 -16.88 -16.83 -6.44
CA TYR A 400 -17.26 -17.53 -7.66
C TYR A 400 -16.73 -18.96 -7.61
N ASP A 401 -17.64 -19.93 -7.76
CA ASP A 401 -17.29 -21.33 -7.88
C ASP A 401 -17.35 -21.78 -9.35
N PRO A 402 -16.21 -22.12 -9.98
CA PRO A 402 -16.19 -22.56 -11.37
C PRO A 402 -16.90 -23.90 -11.63
N ARG A 403 -17.13 -24.72 -10.60
CA ARG A 403 -17.84 -26.00 -10.75
C ARG A 403 -19.33 -25.77 -10.90
N SER A 404 -19.89 -24.94 -10.03
CA SER A 404 -21.31 -24.63 -9.99
C SER A 404 -21.71 -23.45 -10.88
N LYS A 405 -20.73 -22.65 -11.31
CA LYS A 405 -20.85 -21.52 -12.24
C LYS A 405 -21.77 -20.41 -11.72
N TYR A 406 -21.73 -20.14 -10.43
CA TYR A 406 -22.41 -18.98 -9.83
C TYR A 406 -21.57 -18.33 -8.73
N TRP A 407 -21.96 -17.12 -8.35
CA TRP A 407 -21.41 -16.40 -7.21
C TRP A 407 -22.20 -16.74 -5.94
N LEU A 408 -21.48 -16.94 -4.83
CA LEU A 408 -22.01 -17.14 -3.49
C LEU A 408 -21.54 -16.02 -2.57
N PRO A 409 -22.38 -15.52 -1.67
CA PRO A 409 -21.94 -14.56 -0.66
C PRO A 409 -20.90 -15.20 0.27
N GLY A 410 -19.85 -14.44 0.56
CA GLY A 410 -18.82 -14.78 1.53
C GLY A 410 -18.95 -14.00 2.85
N PRO A 411 -18.07 -14.27 3.82
CA PRO A 411 -18.01 -13.52 5.06
C PRO A 411 -17.54 -12.09 4.81
N SER A 412 -18.19 -11.12 5.45
CA SER A 412 -17.86 -9.71 5.30
C SER A 412 -16.58 -9.34 6.05
N LEU A 413 -15.88 -8.33 5.53
CA LEU A 413 -14.76 -7.67 6.21
C LEU A 413 -15.23 -7.01 7.50
N ASN A 414 -14.32 -6.88 8.47
CA ASN A 414 -14.57 -6.14 9.71
C ASN A 414 -14.63 -4.63 9.42
N VAL A 415 -13.83 -4.16 8.46
CA VAL A 415 -13.85 -2.77 8.00
C VAL A 415 -14.18 -2.73 6.51
N PRO A 416 -15.21 -2.00 6.06
CA PRO A 416 -15.46 -1.77 4.63
C PRO A 416 -14.29 -1.03 3.96
N ARG A 417 -13.86 -1.50 2.77
CA ARG A 417 -12.66 -0.97 2.09
C ARG A 417 -12.84 -1.01 0.58
N SER A 418 -12.40 0.05 -0.09
CA SER A 418 -12.19 0.09 -1.54
C SER A 418 -10.74 0.45 -1.86
N SER A 419 -10.26 0.09 -3.05
CA SER A 419 -8.89 0.34 -3.51
C SER A 419 -7.83 -0.24 -2.57
N SER A 420 -8.14 -1.37 -1.94
CA SER A 420 -7.21 -2.16 -1.12
C SER A 420 -6.34 -3.07 -1.98
N SER A 421 -5.21 -3.50 -1.43
CA SER A 421 -4.38 -4.55 -2.02
C SER A 421 -4.72 -5.89 -1.38
N CYS A 422 -4.81 -6.95 -2.18
CA CYS A 422 -5.09 -8.31 -1.72
C CYS A 422 -3.97 -9.23 -2.16
N VAL A 423 -3.48 -10.06 -1.24
CA VAL A 423 -2.41 -11.03 -1.51
C VAL A 423 -2.72 -12.34 -0.82
N LYS A 424 -2.34 -13.43 -1.48
CA LYS A 424 -2.38 -14.77 -0.92
C LYS A 424 -1.06 -15.03 -0.19
N LEU A 425 -1.12 -15.33 1.10
CA LEU A 425 0.08 -15.58 1.91
C LEU A 425 0.52 -17.04 1.81
N ASP A 426 -0.44 -17.96 1.83
CA ASP A 426 -0.24 -19.39 1.73
C ASP A 426 -1.46 -20.09 1.10
N GLN A 427 -1.57 -21.40 1.28
CA GLN A 427 -2.67 -22.22 0.74
C GLN A 427 -4.04 -21.89 1.34
N TYR A 428 -4.08 -21.35 2.56
CA TYR A 428 -5.28 -21.19 3.38
C TYR A 428 -5.49 -19.76 3.86
N THR A 429 -4.60 -18.83 3.53
CA THR A 429 -4.56 -17.50 4.14
C THR A 429 -4.43 -16.41 3.10
N ILE A 430 -5.28 -15.38 3.21
CA ILE A 430 -5.29 -14.20 2.34
C ILE A 430 -5.22 -12.95 3.21
N ALA A 431 -4.39 -11.99 2.85
CA ALA A 431 -4.33 -10.69 3.50
C ALA A 431 -4.94 -9.60 2.61
N ILE A 432 -5.72 -8.72 3.21
CA ILE A 432 -6.19 -7.48 2.60
C ILE A 432 -5.61 -6.28 3.36
N ILE A 433 -4.96 -5.40 2.62
CA ILE A 433 -4.04 -4.41 3.18
C ILE A 433 -4.43 -3.02 2.66
N GLY A 434 -4.47 -2.05 3.57
CA GLY A 434 -4.76 -0.64 3.25
C GLY A 434 -6.13 -0.40 2.62
N GLY A 435 -6.19 0.50 1.64
CA GLY A 435 -7.43 0.94 1.00
C GLY A 435 -8.05 2.15 1.69
N THR A 436 -9.29 2.45 1.33
CA THR A 436 -10.06 3.59 1.88
C THR A 436 -11.46 3.17 2.28
N ARG A 437 -11.96 3.78 3.37
CA ARG A 437 -13.37 3.71 3.77
C ARG A 437 -14.14 4.97 3.38
N GLY A 438 -13.54 5.81 2.53
CA GLY A 438 -14.12 7.06 2.05
C GLY A 438 -13.73 8.23 2.94
N ASP A 439 -14.04 8.16 4.24
CA ASP A 439 -13.64 9.18 5.22
C ASP A 439 -12.14 9.16 5.50
N LYS A 440 -11.54 7.97 5.49
CA LYS A 440 -10.13 7.76 5.83
C LYS A 440 -9.51 6.66 4.97
N ARG A 441 -8.27 6.88 4.60
CA ARG A 441 -7.37 5.83 4.11
C ARG A 441 -6.82 5.02 5.28
N LEU A 442 -6.56 3.74 5.02
CA LEU A 442 -6.28 2.73 6.05
C LEU A 442 -4.81 2.30 6.03
N LYS A 443 -4.30 1.97 7.22
CA LYS A 443 -3.05 1.22 7.44
C LYS A 443 -3.30 -0.20 7.95
N SER A 444 -4.54 -0.50 8.32
CA SER A 444 -4.90 -1.78 8.91
C SER A 444 -4.78 -2.92 7.91
N ILE A 445 -4.64 -4.13 8.46
CA ILE A 445 -4.56 -5.38 7.71
C ILE A 445 -5.64 -6.29 8.27
N GLU A 446 -6.37 -6.97 7.38
CA GLU A 446 -7.27 -8.06 7.77
C GLU A 446 -6.81 -9.32 7.05
N VAL A 447 -6.91 -10.45 7.73
CA VAL A 447 -6.47 -11.75 7.22
C VAL A 447 -7.65 -12.71 7.22
N PHE A 448 -7.86 -13.37 6.09
CA PHE A 448 -8.90 -14.37 5.91
C PHE A 448 -8.30 -15.77 6.06
N ASP A 449 -8.78 -16.56 7.03
CA ASP A 449 -8.50 -18.00 7.12
C ASP A 449 -9.59 -18.76 6.36
N VAL A 450 -9.22 -19.33 5.22
CA VAL A 450 -10.09 -20.08 4.31
C VAL A 450 -10.72 -21.29 5.01
N ARG A 451 -10.02 -21.93 5.96
CA ARG A 451 -10.52 -23.13 6.65
C ARG A 451 -11.60 -22.78 7.66
N ARG A 452 -11.49 -21.61 8.28
CA ARG A 452 -12.47 -21.09 9.25
C ARG A 452 -13.57 -20.28 8.57
N ASN A 453 -13.37 -19.91 7.31
CA ASN A 453 -14.24 -19.02 6.55
C ASN A 453 -14.53 -17.72 7.33
N GLN A 454 -13.46 -17.12 7.88
CA GLN A 454 -13.57 -15.95 8.77
C GLN A 454 -12.44 -14.95 8.53
N TRP A 455 -12.78 -13.66 8.61
CA TRP A 455 -11.82 -12.55 8.65
C TRP A 455 -11.38 -12.26 10.08
N GLU A 456 -10.07 -12.19 10.28
CA GLU A 456 -9.41 -11.76 11.51
C GLU A 456 -8.78 -10.38 11.30
N PHE A 457 -9.08 -9.43 12.18
CA PHE A 457 -8.50 -8.11 12.16
C PHE A 457 -7.15 -8.12 12.88
N MET A 458 -6.09 -7.66 12.21
CA MET A 458 -4.75 -7.61 12.78
C MET A 458 -4.54 -6.28 13.53
N ASP A 459 -4.62 -6.31 14.85
CA ASP A 459 -4.48 -5.13 15.72
C ASP A 459 -3.02 -4.78 16.08
N HIS A 460 -2.12 -5.76 15.98
CA HIS A 460 -0.72 -5.68 16.37
C HIS A 460 0.25 -5.49 15.19
N ILE A 461 -0.27 -5.36 13.97
CA ILE A 461 0.51 -5.02 12.77
C ILE A 461 -0.27 -4.11 11.83
N GLU A 462 0.43 -3.13 11.27
CA GLU A 462 -0.12 -2.13 10.37
C GLU A 462 0.97 -1.63 9.43
N LEU A 463 0.54 -1.01 8.33
CA LEU A 463 1.45 -0.30 7.44
C LEU A 463 2.10 0.89 8.15
N LEU A 464 3.35 1.17 7.80
CA LEU A 464 4.07 2.39 8.19
C LEU A 464 3.36 3.61 7.58
N GLU A 465 2.96 3.50 6.32
CA GLU A 465 2.24 4.54 5.60
C GLU A 465 0.82 4.12 5.24
N VAL A 466 -0.09 5.07 5.40
CA VAL A 466 -1.48 4.90 4.98
C VAL A 466 -1.53 4.98 3.46
N ARG A 467 -2.12 3.98 2.81
CA ARG A 467 -2.18 3.92 1.34
C ARG A 467 -3.49 3.32 0.82
N SER A 468 -3.94 3.83 -0.32
CA SER A 468 -5.01 3.26 -1.16
C SER A 468 -4.57 3.27 -2.63
N GLY A 469 -5.07 2.35 -3.44
CA GLY A 469 -4.66 2.24 -4.86
C GLY A 469 -3.21 1.76 -4.99
N SER A 470 -2.72 1.02 -4.00
CA SER A 470 -1.40 0.42 -3.93
C SER A 470 -1.38 -0.95 -4.61
N ALA A 471 -0.18 -1.40 -4.97
CA ALA A 471 0.05 -2.71 -5.56
C ALA A 471 0.85 -3.57 -4.57
N ALA A 472 0.35 -4.77 -4.28
CA ALA A 472 1.02 -5.72 -3.38
C ALA A 472 1.13 -7.10 -4.02
N TYR A 473 2.22 -7.80 -3.73
CA TYR A 473 2.36 -9.22 -4.03
C TYR A 473 3.01 -9.94 -2.85
N SER A 474 2.84 -11.27 -2.80
CA SER A 474 3.47 -12.11 -1.79
C SER A 474 4.58 -12.96 -2.38
N LEU A 475 5.67 -13.12 -1.63
CA LEU A 475 6.72 -14.08 -1.88
C LEU A 475 7.05 -14.82 -0.57
N HIS A 476 6.90 -16.15 -0.58
CA HIS A 476 7.19 -17.01 0.57
C HIS A 476 6.51 -16.57 1.89
N GLY A 477 5.24 -16.16 1.82
CA GLY A 477 4.46 -15.71 2.99
C GLY A 477 4.78 -14.28 3.45
N THR A 478 5.80 -13.63 2.89
CA THR A 478 6.05 -12.21 3.12
C THR A 478 5.32 -11.40 2.06
N VAL A 479 4.84 -10.21 2.42
CA VAL A 479 4.14 -9.30 1.51
C VAL A 479 5.02 -8.10 1.22
N CYS A 480 5.12 -7.74 -0.05
CA CYS A 480 5.65 -6.44 -0.42
C CYS A 480 4.54 -5.57 -1.01
N ILE A 481 4.50 -4.30 -0.65
CA ILE A 481 3.51 -3.33 -1.12
C ILE A 481 4.20 -2.04 -1.53
N TRP A 482 3.79 -1.47 -2.65
CA TRP A 482 4.32 -0.20 -3.16
C TRP A 482 3.23 0.75 -3.62
N GLY A 483 3.60 2.02 -3.59
CA GLY A 483 2.83 3.11 -4.14
C GLY A 483 1.45 3.27 -3.53
N GLY A 484 0.55 3.78 -4.35
CA GLY A 484 -0.77 4.24 -3.93
C GLY A 484 -0.74 5.72 -3.54
N VAL A 485 -1.75 6.11 -2.77
CA VAL A 485 -1.99 7.50 -2.38
C VAL A 485 -2.10 7.61 -0.86
N ASP A 486 -1.44 8.60 -0.27
CA ASP A 486 -1.45 8.87 1.17
C ASP A 486 -2.68 9.66 1.65
N ARG A 487 -2.73 10.03 2.93
CA ARG A 487 -3.83 10.84 3.50
C ARG A 487 -3.98 12.23 2.87
N ASN A 488 -2.89 12.80 2.36
CA ASN A 488 -2.83 14.14 1.80
C ASN A 488 -3.00 14.15 0.27
N ASN A 489 -3.34 13.00 -0.32
CA ASN A 489 -3.42 12.79 -1.77
C ASN A 489 -2.07 12.86 -2.51
N ASN A 490 -0.96 12.66 -1.82
CA ASN A 490 0.34 12.48 -2.46
C ASN A 490 0.46 11.06 -3.00
N ILE A 491 0.93 10.95 -4.23
CA ILE A 491 1.24 9.65 -4.84
C ILE A 491 2.58 9.17 -4.28
N LEU A 492 2.60 7.93 -3.83
CA LEU A 492 3.74 7.31 -3.17
C LEU A 492 4.59 6.54 -4.18
N ASP A 493 5.90 6.56 -3.98
CA ASP A 493 6.88 5.62 -4.53
C ASP A 493 7.34 4.59 -3.48
N SER A 494 7.04 4.84 -2.21
CA SER A 494 7.50 4.07 -1.06
C SER A 494 7.07 2.60 -1.11
N GLY A 495 8.02 1.73 -0.76
CA GLY A 495 7.83 0.30 -0.59
C GLY A 495 7.84 -0.13 0.86
N GLU A 496 6.99 -1.08 1.23
CA GLU A 496 6.98 -1.72 2.54
C GLU A 496 7.02 -3.24 2.39
N LEU A 497 7.81 -3.90 3.24
CA LEU A 497 7.85 -5.33 3.46
C LEU A 497 7.08 -5.63 4.75
N ILE A 498 6.11 -6.53 4.66
CA ILE A 498 5.22 -6.90 5.76
C ILE A 498 5.34 -8.41 5.96
N ASN A 499 5.75 -8.81 7.16
CA ASN A 499 5.67 -10.21 7.57
C ASN A 499 4.37 -10.39 8.36
N VAL A 500 3.40 -11.12 7.78
CA VAL A 500 2.08 -11.33 8.37
C VAL A 500 1.87 -12.80 8.65
N MET A 501 1.80 -13.15 9.92
CA MET A 501 1.51 -14.49 10.42
C MET A 501 0.35 -14.39 11.43
N LEU A 502 -0.75 -15.11 11.18
CA LEU A 502 -1.97 -15.09 12.01
C LEU A 502 -1.70 -15.37 13.50
N TYR A 503 -0.71 -16.20 13.81
CA TYR A 503 -0.46 -16.72 15.15
C TYR A 503 0.96 -16.46 15.67
N SER A 504 1.75 -15.61 15.00
CA SER A 504 3.08 -15.23 15.47
C SER A 504 3.10 -13.81 16.00
N LYS A 505 3.92 -13.57 17.02
CA LYS A 505 4.25 -12.23 17.50
C LYS A 505 5.37 -11.57 16.67
N ASP A 506 5.98 -12.30 15.74
CA ASP A 506 7.10 -11.82 14.92
C ASP A 506 6.64 -11.03 13.68
N ASN A 507 5.41 -10.52 13.73
CA ASN A 507 4.84 -9.67 12.69
C ASN A 507 5.60 -8.34 12.67
N THR A 508 6.21 -8.02 11.53
CA THR A 508 7.02 -6.82 11.36
C THR A 508 6.68 -6.10 10.07
N THR A 509 6.92 -4.79 10.06
CA THR A 509 6.79 -3.96 8.87
C THR A 509 8.02 -3.07 8.75
N THR A 510 8.68 -3.14 7.59
CA THR A 510 9.92 -2.41 7.31
C THR A 510 9.88 -1.78 5.93
N TYR A 511 10.60 -0.70 5.70
CA TYR A 511 10.72 -0.11 4.37
C TYR A 511 11.52 -1.00 3.41
N ARG A 512 11.15 -0.93 2.13
CA ARG A 512 11.88 -1.45 0.97
C ARG A 512 12.34 -0.29 0.09
N ASN A 513 13.26 -0.57 -0.82
CA ASN A 513 13.64 0.41 -1.83
C ASN A 513 12.40 0.91 -2.59
N PRO A 514 12.29 2.24 -2.77
CA PRO A 514 11.15 2.83 -3.46
C PRO A 514 11.17 2.47 -4.94
N MET A 515 10.00 2.60 -5.57
CA MET A 515 9.91 2.54 -7.03
C MET A 515 10.65 3.74 -7.65
N PRO A 516 11.17 3.62 -8.89
CA PRO A 516 11.78 4.75 -9.59
C PRO A 516 10.85 5.95 -9.81
N LEU A 517 9.53 5.71 -9.75
CA LEU A 517 8.49 6.70 -9.97
C LEU A 517 7.32 6.41 -9.02
N GLY A 518 6.74 7.45 -8.43
CA GLY A 518 5.53 7.33 -7.61
C GLY A 518 4.32 7.01 -8.48
N LEU A 519 3.62 5.92 -8.15
CA LEU A 519 2.51 5.41 -8.95
C LEU A 519 1.31 5.05 -8.07
N THR A 520 0.11 5.34 -8.57
CA THR A 520 -1.14 4.81 -8.03
C THR A 520 -1.93 4.05 -9.10
N ASP A 521 -2.81 3.17 -8.64
CA ASP A 521 -3.70 2.34 -9.47
C ASP A 521 -2.94 1.52 -10.53
N THR A 522 -1.68 1.20 -10.21
CA THR A 522 -0.83 0.24 -10.90
C THR A 522 -1.16 -1.18 -10.46
N ARG A 523 -0.75 -2.17 -11.25
CA ARG A 523 -0.94 -3.59 -10.93
C ARG A 523 0.39 -4.33 -10.94
N ILE A 524 0.51 -5.26 -10.00
CA ILE A 524 1.68 -6.12 -9.82
C ILE A 524 1.26 -7.59 -9.89
N SER A 525 2.08 -8.41 -10.52
CA SER A 525 1.94 -9.86 -10.56
C SER A 525 3.26 -10.52 -10.18
N SER A 526 3.19 -11.67 -9.51
CA SER A 526 4.38 -12.50 -9.31
C SER A 526 4.82 -13.10 -10.65
N VAL A 527 6.13 -13.17 -10.86
CA VAL A 527 6.74 -13.79 -12.04
C VAL A 527 7.89 -14.67 -11.59
N THR A 528 8.23 -15.66 -12.41
CA THR A 528 9.41 -16.49 -12.19
C THR A 528 10.20 -16.49 -13.48
N LEU A 529 10.94 -15.40 -13.69
CA LEU A 529 11.78 -15.19 -14.86
C LEU A 529 13.18 -14.88 -14.37
N ASN A 530 14.09 -15.84 -14.44
CA ASN A 530 15.44 -15.72 -13.86
C ASN A 530 15.38 -15.25 -12.39
N ASP A 531 15.99 -14.12 -12.09
CA ASP A 531 16.03 -13.51 -10.75
C ASP A 531 14.84 -12.58 -10.48
N TYR A 532 14.00 -12.30 -11.48
CA TYR A 532 12.80 -11.47 -11.33
C TYR A 532 11.70 -12.23 -10.61
N THR A 533 11.15 -11.60 -9.57
CA THR A 533 10.12 -12.18 -8.69
C THR A 533 8.76 -11.53 -8.85
N ALA A 534 8.71 -10.29 -9.35
CA ALA A 534 7.48 -9.59 -9.65
C ALA A 534 7.63 -8.66 -10.86
N LEU A 535 6.51 -8.41 -11.51
CA LEU A 535 6.34 -7.43 -12.57
C LEU A 535 5.23 -6.47 -12.18
N MET A 536 5.50 -5.18 -12.29
CA MET A 536 4.53 -4.10 -12.15
C MET A 536 4.37 -3.38 -13.49
N CYS A 537 3.16 -2.98 -13.85
CA CYS A 537 2.95 -2.25 -15.11
C CYS A 537 1.85 -1.21 -14.99
N GLY A 538 1.99 -0.16 -15.79
CA GLY A 538 1.05 0.96 -15.88
C GLY A 538 0.85 1.70 -14.56
N GLY A 539 -0.27 2.38 -14.44
CA GLY A 539 -0.61 3.25 -13.32
C GLY A 539 -0.64 4.72 -13.72
N GLN A 540 -0.79 5.57 -12.72
CA GLN A 540 -0.94 7.01 -12.89
C GLN A 540 -0.03 7.76 -11.93
N THR A 541 0.61 8.80 -12.45
CA THR A 541 1.29 9.84 -11.66
C THR A 541 0.34 11.02 -11.45
N LYS A 542 0.83 12.14 -10.90
CA LYS A 542 -0.01 13.32 -10.71
C LYS A 542 -0.43 13.94 -12.05
N ASP A 543 0.42 13.81 -13.06
CA ASP A 543 0.32 14.58 -14.30
C ASP A 543 -0.02 13.70 -15.51
N GLU A 544 0.32 12.41 -15.49
CA GLU A 544 0.17 11.54 -16.65
C GLU A 544 -0.19 10.09 -16.32
N THR A 545 -0.83 9.43 -17.28
CA THR A 545 -1.00 7.98 -17.30
C THR A 545 0.26 7.32 -17.85
N VAL A 546 0.79 6.34 -17.13
CA VAL A 546 2.07 5.70 -17.47
C VAL A 546 1.84 4.36 -18.15
N GLY A 547 2.69 4.04 -19.13
CA GLY A 547 2.73 2.74 -19.81
C GLY A 547 3.98 1.91 -19.48
N ASP A 548 4.79 2.35 -18.54
CA ASP A 548 6.02 1.67 -18.16
C ASP A 548 5.74 0.33 -17.46
N THR A 549 6.64 -0.63 -17.69
CA THR A 549 6.72 -1.89 -16.95
C THR A 549 8.00 -1.90 -16.14
N LEU A 550 7.92 -2.40 -14.91
CA LEU A 550 9.04 -2.54 -13.99
C LEU A 550 9.12 -3.98 -13.50
N PHE A 551 10.31 -4.57 -13.57
CA PHE A 551 10.62 -5.86 -12.97
C PHE A 551 11.30 -5.66 -11.61
N TYR A 552 11.00 -6.54 -10.67
CA TYR A 552 11.54 -6.46 -9.32
C TYR A 552 12.31 -7.73 -8.92
N ILE A 553 13.52 -7.53 -8.45
CA ILE A 553 14.44 -8.56 -7.94
C ILE A 553 14.41 -8.50 -6.42
N PHE A 554 13.71 -9.45 -5.79
CA PHE A 554 13.48 -9.43 -4.34
C PHE A 554 14.77 -9.53 -3.51
N GLN A 555 15.75 -10.32 -3.98
CA GLN A 555 17.02 -10.56 -3.29
C GLN A 555 17.91 -9.32 -3.26
N GLU A 556 17.93 -8.55 -4.35
CA GLU A 556 18.72 -7.33 -4.49
C GLU A 556 17.94 -6.06 -4.07
N ASP A 557 16.64 -6.19 -3.81
CA ASP A 557 15.72 -5.09 -3.58
C ASP A 557 15.79 -4.02 -4.69
N ARG A 558 15.84 -4.47 -5.95
CA ARG A 558 16.07 -3.58 -7.10
C ARG A 558 14.94 -3.65 -8.11
N TRP A 559 14.64 -2.47 -8.68
CA TRP A 559 13.75 -2.31 -9.83
C TRP A 559 14.54 -2.17 -11.12
N GLU A 560 14.06 -2.83 -12.17
CA GLU A 560 14.58 -2.73 -13.54
C GLU A 560 13.47 -2.41 -14.52
N LYS A 561 13.81 -1.67 -15.59
CA LYS A 561 12.82 -1.29 -16.60
C LYS A 561 12.54 -2.44 -17.55
N GLY A 562 11.27 -2.67 -17.84
CA GLY A 562 10.77 -3.63 -18.82
C GLY A 562 10.15 -2.95 -20.06
N PRO A 563 9.55 -3.75 -20.96
CA PRO A 563 8.90 -3.23 -22.17
C PRO A 563 7.67 -2.41 -21.83
N LYS A 564 7.39 -1.35 -22.59
CA LYS A 564 6.20 -0.51 -22.34
C LYS A 564 4.93 -1.17 -22.88
N LEU A 565 3.81 -0.96 -22.18
CA LEU A 565 2.47 -1.27 -22.67
C LEU A 565 2.20 -0.50 -23.97
N ASN A 566 1.49 -1.12 -24.90
CA ASN A 566 1.06 -0.45 -26.13
C ASN A 566 0.06 0.68 -25.83
N PHE A 567 -0.78 0.47 -24.81
CA PHE A 567 -1.72 1.48 -24.34
C PHE A 567 -1.42 1.83 -22.87
N PRO A 568 -0.83 3.00 -22.58
CA PRO A 568 -0.70 3.53 -21.23
C PRO A 568 -2.04 3.53 -20.50
N ARG A 569 -2.07 2.99 -19.27
CA ARG A 569 -3.32 2.75 -18.55
C ARG A 569 -3.14 2.66 -17.03
N TYR A 570 -4.13 3.14 -16.28
CA TYR A 570 -4.28 2.92 -14.84
C TYR A 570 -5.62 2.27 -14.51
N GLY A 571 -5.75 1.70 -13.31
CA GLY A 571 -6.96 1.00 -12.89
C GLY A 571 -7.29 -0.22 -13.76
N HIS A 572 -6.33 -0.75 -14.50
CA HIS A 572 -6.49 -1.98 -15.27
C HIS A 572 -6.43 -3.19 -14.33
N SER A 573 -6.69 -4.38 -14.88
CA SER A 573 -6.54 -5.64 -14.14
C SER A 573 -5.38 -6.45 -14.72
N ILE A 574 -4.72 -7.25 -13.89
CA ILE A 574 -3.60 -8.12 -14.29
C ILE A 574 -3.93 -9.56 -13.88
N THR A 575 -3.66 -10.52 -14.76
CA THR A 575 -3.81 -11.94 -14.46
C THR A 575 -2.65 -12.73 -15.04
N ARG A 576 -2.12 -13.64 -14.22
CA ARG A 576 -1.11 -14.61 -14.61
C ARG A 576 -1.78 -15.94 -14.94
N LEU A 577 -1.37 -16.55 -16.04
CA LEU A 577 -1.71 -17.93 -16.40
C LEU A 577 -0.44 -18.74 -16.62
N ASP A 578 -0.40 -19.96 -16.09
CA ASP A 578 0.67 -20.92 -16.30
C ASP A 578 0.17 -22.08 -17.18
N ILE A 579 -0.18 -21.78 -18.45
CA ILE A 579 -0.76 -22.73 -19.41
C ILE A 579 0.24 -23.51 -20.25
#